data_AF-A0A8H7T6V4-F1
#
_entry.id   AF-A0A8H7T6V4-F1
#
_cell.length_a   1.000
_cell.length_b   1.000
_cell.length_c   1.000
_cell.angle_alpha   90.00
_cell.angle_beta   90.00
_cell.angle_gamma   90.00
#
_symmetry.space_group_name_H-M   'P 1'
#
loop_
_entity.id
_entity.type
_entity.pdbx_description
1 polymer ?
#
loop_
_entity_poly.entity_id
_entity_poly.type
_entity_poly.pdbx_seq_one_letter_code
_entity_poly.pdbx_strand_id
1 'polypeptide(L)'
;MSSLDPSDSDLPPSKITPSSSTSSSPQTSNPLDGIPPLTTTLLTTEPSKIAALKLIADSVAQQRQYAARAIIFHPLTLALYVLLMATISQFLYKSRSDLGILFTTGAGVTMACLVAVRGATGGYLVLAEEIGWSFVRSEDGSGEEDLMIGSWFGEELIGALVLRVERNGNGGGGGANGKRKGKGGGKNGGNGVVRAWTVRNKYRGKGVGTELLEEAVRITRDKLGNSAGVGFAAEHANSKMILPGIFNGGFKRREGMAGRMLAGVVDNANGTKKKR
;
A
#
# COMPACT_ATOMS: atom_id res chain seq x y z
N MET A 1 1.44 -90.69 12.31
CA MET A 1 2.70 -91.17 12.87
C MET A 1 3.77 -90.88 11.84
N SER A 2 4.77 -90.07 12.22
CA SER A 2 6.09 -89.99 11.56
C SER A 2 6.16 -89.34 10.17
N SER A 3 7.10 -88.45 9.82
CA SER A 3 7.99 -87.49 10.50
C SER A 3 8.79 -86.80 9.38
N LEU A 4 9.13 -85.51 9.57
CA LEU A 4 10.47 -84.88 9.41
C LEU A 4 11.16 -85.04 8.03
N ASP A 5 11.85 -84.07 7.42
CA ASP A 5 12.43 -82.76 7.77
C ASP A 5 13.23 -82.35 6.48
N PRO A 6 14.24 -81.48 6.50
CA PRO A 6 14.18 -80.02 6.36
C PRO A 6 14.99 -79.59 5.12
N SER A 7 15.11 -78.30 4.83
CA SER A 7 16.22 -77.84 3.97
C SER A 7 16.70 -76.47 4.41
N ASP A 8 17.98 -76.49 4.72
CA ASP A 8 18.82 -75.44 5.25
C ASP A 8 19.18 -74.38 4.20
N SER A 9 19.37 -73.18 4.72
CA SER A 9 20.16 -72.03 4.28
C SER A 9 21.28 -72.31 3.27
N ASP A 10 21.39 -71.50 2.20
CA ASP A 10 22.66 -70.88 1.72
C ASP A 10 22.46 -69.93 0.52
N LEU A 11 22.96 -68.69 0.64
CA LEU A 11 23.32 -67.75 -0.44
C LEU A 11 24.82 -67.97 -0.80
N PRO A 12 25.47 -67.48 -1.89
CA PRO A 12 25.19 -66.32 -2.79
C PRO A 12 25.64 -66.60 -4.28
N PRO A 13 26.24 -65.69 -5.11
CA PRO A 13 25.95 -64.30 -5.50
C PRO A 13 25.74 -64.08 -7.05
N SER A 14 25.15 -62.92 -7.39
CA SER A 14 25.34 -62.04 -8.57
C SER A 14 25.66 -62.60 -9.98
N LYS A 15 24.80 -62.24 -10.96
CA LYS A 15 25.19 -61.69 -12.29
C LYS A 15 23.97 -61.13 -13.08
N ILE A 16 23.84 -59.80 -13.08
CA ILE A 16 23.51 -58.84 -14.16
C ILE A 16 22.96 -59.46 -15.46
N THR A 17 21.79 -59.06 -16.00
CA THR A 17 21.54 -58.07 -17.11
C THR A 17 20.06 -58.27 -17.59
N PRO A 18 19.38 -57.39 -18.38
CA PRO A 18 19.01 -55.98 -18.18
C PRO A 18 17.48 -55.69 -18.40
N SER A 19 17.10 -54.44 -18.12
CA SER A 19 16.06 -53.66 -18.84
C SER A 19 14.57 -54.06 -18.77
N SER A 20 13.88 -53.52 -17.77
CA SER A 20 12.53 -52.95 -17.96
C SER A 20 12.36 -51.71 -17.07
N SER A 21 13.08 -50.64 -17.41
CA SER A 21 12.79 -49.32 -16.87
C SER A 21 11.47 -48.83 -17.46
N THR A 22 10.37 -49.17 -16.81
CA THR A 22 9.14 -48.37 -16.86
C THR A 22 9.49 -47.01 -16.28
N SER A 23 9.82 -46.08 -17.16
CA SER A 23 9.99 -44.67 -16.87
C SER A 23 8.63 -44.12 -16.43
N SER A 24 8.36 -44.19 -15.13
CA SER A 24 7.38 -43.33 -14.48
C SER A 24 7.80 -41.90 -14.77
N SER A 25 7.09 -41.29 -15.70
CA SER A 25 7.21 -39.87 -16.00
C SER A 25 6.95 -39.12 -14.69
N PRO A 26 7.88 -38.29 -14.18
CA PRO A 26 7.58 -37.43 -13.06
C PRO A 26 6.51 -36.46 -13.56
N GLN A 27 5.31 -36.56 -13.00
CA GLN A 27 4.28 -35.54 -13.18
C GLN A 27 4.89 -34.22 -12.75
N THR A 28 5.09 -33.33 -13.71
CA THR A 28 5.39 -31.92 -13.46
C THR A 28 4.19 -31.32 -12.76
N SER A 29 4.16 -31.41 -11.44
CA SER A 29 3.30 -30.56 -10.62
C SER A 29 3.70 -29.12 -10.91
N ASN A 30 2.76 -28.34 -11.45
CA ASN A 30 2.97 -26.92 -11.64
C ASN A 30 3.24 -26.32 -10.25
N PRO A 31 4.35 -25.61 -10.00
CA PRO A 31 4.67 -25.01 -8.70
C PRO A 31 3.71 -23.87 -8.29
N LEU A 32 2.59 -23.72 -9.01
CA LEU A 32 1.56 -22.71 -8.88
C LEU A 32 0.23 -23.28 -8.33
N ASP A 33 0.04 -24.61 -8.30
CA ASP A 33 -1.20 -25.25 -7.82
C ASP A 33 -1.45 -25.09 -6.31
N GLY A 34 -0.47 -24.55 -5.57
CA GLY A 34 -0.57 -24.24 -4.14
C GLY A 34 -0.59 -22.74 -3.80
N ILE A 35 -0.59 -21.85 -4.81
CA ILE A 35 -0.64 -20.41 -4.58
C ILE A 35 -2.10 -19.95 -4.72
N PRO A 36 -2.76 -19.44 -3.66
CA PRO A 36 -4.12 -18.93 -3.75
C PRO A 36 -4.23 -17.87 -4.86
N PRO A 37 -5.26 -17.91 -5.72
CA PRO A 37 -5.41 -16.95 -6.79
C PRO A 37 -5.65 -15.55 -6.22
N LEU A 38 -4.92 -14.58 -6.77
CA LEU A 38 -5.17 -13.17 -6.51
C LEU A 38 -6.52 -12.82 -7.16
N THR A 39 -7.52 -12.48 -6.36
CA THR A 39 -8.86 -12.17 -6.88
C THR A 39 -9.22 -10.74 -6.50
N THR A 40 -9.42 -9.89 -7.51
CA THR A 40 -9.86 -8.51 -7.32
C THR A 40 -11.37 -8.42 -7.56
N THR A 41 -12.14 -8.11 -6.51
CA THR A 41 -13.62 -8.09 -6.56
C THR A 41 -14.20 -6.80 -5.98
N LEU A 42 -15.41 -6.47 -6.42
CA LEU A 42 -16.20 -5.41 -5.82
C LEU A 42 -16.72 -5.87 -4.45
N LEU A 43 -16.47 -5.08 -3.41
CA LEU A 43 -16.90 -5.39 -2.05
C LEU A 43 -18.36 -5.00 -1.85
N THR A 44 -19.24 -5.97 -1.99
CA THR A 44 -20.68 -5.82 -1.76
C THR A 44 -21.09 -6.13 -0.32
N THR A 45 -20.32 -6.96 0.39
CA THR A 45 -20.59 -7.42 1.76
C THR A 45 -20.06 -6.44 2.82
N GLU A 46 -20.87 -6.17 3.84
CA GLU A 46 -20.50 -5.32 4.98
C GLU A 46 -19.20 -5.72 5.71
N PRO A 47 -18.96 -7.00 6.06
CA PRO A 47 -17.71 -7.38 6.74
C PRO A 47 -16.47 -7.11 5.88
N SER A 48 -16.57 -7.29 4.57
CA SER A 48 -15.46 -7.02 3.66
C SER A 48 -15.20 -5.52 3.51
N LYS A 49 -16.26 -4.69 3.50
CA LYS A 49 -16.15 -3.23 3.53
C LYS A 49 -15.44 -2.75 4.80
N ILE A 50 -15.79 -3.30 5.97
CA ILE A 50 -15.10 -2.99 7.25
C ILE A 50 -13.62 -3.37 7.17
N ALA A 51 -13.31 -4.56 6.65
CA ALA A 51 -11.92 -5.01 6.50
C ALA A 51 -11.11 -4.09 5.57
N ALA A 52 -11.71 -3.60 4.48
CA ALA A 52 -11.09 -2.66 3.57
C ALA A 52 -10.82 -1.30 4.23
N LEU A 53 -11.80 -0.75 4.94
CA LEU A 53 -11.63 0.52 5.66
C LEU A 53 -10.55 0.40 6.74
N LYS A 54 -10.54 -0.69 7.50
CA LYS A 54 -9.48 -0.96 8.47
C LYS A 54 -8.10 -0.99 7.81
N LEU A 55 -7.98 -1.63 6.65
CA LEU A 55 -6.71 -1.70 5.90
C LEU A 55 -6.25 -0.31 5.41
N ILE A 56 -7.18 0.54 4.98
CA ILE A 56 -6.90 1.94 4.60
C ILE A 56 -6.48 2.74 5.84
N ALA A 57 -7.24 2.67 6.93
CA ALA A 57 -6.93 3.34 8.18
C ALA A 57 -5.55 2.94 8.74
N ASP A 58 -5.23 1.64 8.74
CA ASP A 58 -3.92 1.13 9.14
C ASP A 58 -2.80 1.69 8.25
N SER A 59 -3.05 1.83 6.94
CA SER A 59 -2.05 2.40 6.03
C SER A 59 -1.79 3.89 6.28
N VAL A 60 -2.80 4.64 6.70
CA VAL A 60 -2.65 6.04 7.11
C VAL A 60 -1.99 6.15 8.49
N ALA A 61 -2.33 5.27 9.43
CA ALA A 61 -1.62 5.16 10.70
C ALA A 61 -0.12 4.85 10.49
N GLN A 62 0.23 4.00 9.51
CA GLN A 62 1.62 3.73 9.14
C GLN A 62 2.34 4.98 8.59
N GLN A 63 1.63 5.92 7.95
CA GLN A 63 2.25 7.16 7.47
C GLN A 63 2.90 7.97 8.61
N ARG A 64 2.35 7.88 9.84
CA ARG A 64 2.93 8.51 11.04
C ARG A 64 4.36 8.04 11.31
N GLN A 65 4.62 6.73 11.19
CA GLN A 65 5.96 6.19 11.43
C GLN A 65 6.95 6.65 10.36
N TYR A 66 6.52 6.68 9.09
CA TYR A 66 7.33 7.22 8.00
C TYR A 66 7.61 8.71 8.17
N ALA A 67 6.61 9.49 8.60
CA ALA A 67 6.75 10.90 8.90
C ALA A 67 7.74 11.14 10.05
N ALA A 68 7.62 10.39 11.15
CA ALA A 68 8.55 10.49 12.28
C ALA A 68 10.00 10.19 11.83
N ARG A 69 10.18 9.13 11.04
CA ARG A 69 11.50 8.79 10.48
C ARG A 69 12.02 9.89 9.55
N ALA A 70 11.17 10.48 8.71
CA ALA A 70 11.55 11.57 7.83
C ALA A 70 11.99 12.83 8.60
N ILE A 71 11.35 13.14 9.73
CA ILE A 71 11.77 14.24 10.61
C ILE A 71 13.09 13.93 11.27
N ILE A 72 13.25 12.74 11.86
CA ILE A 72 14.44 12.36 12.63
C ILE A 72 15.69 12.34 11.73
N PHE A 73 15.58 11.82 10.51
CA PHE A 73 16.70 11.71 9.58
C PHE A 73 16.83 12.89 8.60
N HIS A 74 16.16 14.00 8.86
CA HIS A 74 16.33 15.19 8.03
C HIS A 74 17.67 15.88 8.35
N PRO A 75 18.46 16.31 7.35
CA PRO A 75 19.77 16.92 7.61
C PRO A 75 19.68 18.17 8.49
N LEU A 76 18.61 18.97 8.34
CA LEU A 76 18.39 20.16 9.18
C LEU A 76 18.09 19.82 10.65
N THR A 77 17.33 18.77 10.92
CA THR A 77 17.00 18.39 12.31
C THR A 77 18.21 17.79 13.01
N LEU A 78 19.01 16.99 12.28
CA LEU A 78 20.29 16.50 12.76
C LEU A 78 21.28 17.64 13.02
N ALA A 79 21.37 18.63 12.11
CA ALA A 79 22.23 19.79 12.29
C ALA A 79 21.83 20.61 13.52
N LEU A 80 20.53 20.87 13.70
CA LEU A 80 20.01 21.58 14.88
C LEU A 80 20.28 20.79 16.17
N TYR A 81 20.09 19.47 16.15
CA TYR A 81 20.36 18.60 17.29
C TYR A 81 21.86 18.58 17.65
N VAL A 82 22.74 18.47 16.66
CA VAL A 82 24.20 18.53 16.88
C VAL A 82 24.61 19.90 17.42
N LEU A 83 24.04 20.99 16.91
CA LEU A 83 24.29 22.34 17.41
C LEU A 83 23.84 22.49 18.86
N LEU A 84 22.65 21.98 19.21
CA LEU A 84 22.14 21.99 20.57
C LEU A 84 23.05 21.20 21.52
N MET A 85 23.47 19.99 21.12
CA MET A 85 24.40 19.17 21.88
C MET A 85 25.79 19.80 22.01
N ALA A 86 26.30 20.45 20.95
CA ALA A 86 27.56 21.16 20.97
C ALA A 86 27.51 22.37 21.93
N THR A 87 26.40 23.11 21.93
CA THR A 87 26.16 24.23 22.84
C THR A 87 26.15 23.75 24.29
N ILE A 88 25.39 22.69 24.59
CA ILE A 88 25.34 22.09 25.94
C ILE A 88 26.73 21.61 26.34
N SER A 89 27.45 20.95 25.44
CA SER A 89 28.82 20.48 25.71
C SER A 89 29.77 21.63 26.04
N GLN A 90 29.73 22.74 25.29
CA GLN A 90 30.55 23.90 25.59
C GLN A 90 30.26 24.54 26.96
N PHE A 91 29.00 24.52 27.41
CA PHE A 91 28.63 25.09 28.71
C PHE A 91 28.91 24.15 29.90
N LEU A 92 28.73 22.83 29.71
CA LEU A 92 28.76 21.85 30.80
C LEU A 92 30.11 21.11 30.92
N TYR A 93 30.89 21.03 29.85
CA TYR A 93 32.16 20.31 29.86
C TYR A 93 33.30 21.22 30.34
N LYS A 94 33.55 21.25 31.64
CA LYS A 94 34.70 21.96 32.25
C LYS A 94 35.74 21.02 32.87
N SER A 95 35.34 19.82 33.29
CA SER A 95 36.24 18.82 33.88
C SER A 95 35.83 17.38 33.51
N ARG A 96 36.75 16.41 33.63
CA ARG A 96 36.45 14.99 33.31
C ARG A 96 35.36 14.38 34.20
N SER A 97 35.07 14.96 35.36
CA SER A 97 33.95 14.58 36.24
C SER A 97 32.57 14.89 35.65
N ASP A 98 32.48 15.85 34.74
CA ASP A 98 31.18 16.38 34.25
C ASP A 98 30.58 15.51 33.13
N LEU A 99 31.30 14.45 32.73
CA LEU A 99 30.93 13.54 31.67
C LEU A 99 29.61 12.81 31.98
N GLY A 100 29.36 12.48 33.25
CA GLY A 100 28.07 11.92 33.69
C GLY A 100 26.90 12.91 33.59
N ILE A 101 27.15 14.18 33.92
CA ILE A 101 26.14 15.26 33.84
C ILE A 101 25.81 15.55 32.37
N LEU A 102 26.81 15.52 31.50
CA LEU A 102 26.65 15.69 30.06
C LEU A 102 25.83 14.56 29.43
N PHE A 103 26.08 13.30 29.82
CA PHE A 103 25.29 12.16 29.36
C PHE A 103 23.83 12.23 29.81
N THR A 104 23.57 12.53 31.08
CA THR A 104 22.20 12.60 31.63
C THR A 104 21.41 13.77 31.04
N THR A 105 22.03 14.94 30.89
CA THR A 105 21.41 16.11 30.23
C THR A 105 21.16 15.84 28.74
N GLY A 106 22.14 15.24 28.05
CA GLY A 106 21.99 14.83 26.65
C GLY A 106 20.85 13.83 26.44
N ALA A 107 20.71 12.85 27.35
CA ALA A 107 19.59 11.91 27.34
C ALA A 107 18.24 12.62 27.54
N GLY A 108 18.15 13.56 28.47
CA GLY A 108 16.94 14.36 28.69
C GLY A 108 16.56 15.21 27.48
N VAL A 109 17.54 15.87 26.85
CA VAL A 109 17.33 16.67 25.64
C VAL A 109 16.90 15.79 24.48
N THR A 110 17.50 14.62 24.30
CA THR A 110 17.08 13.63 23.30
C THR A 110 15.63 13.23 23.52
N MET A 111 15.24 12.92 24.76
CA MET A 111 13.87 12.56 25.10
C MET A 111 12.89 13.70 24.79
N ALA A 112 13.23 14.94 25.15
CA ALA A 112 12.42 16.11 24.84
C ALA A 112 12.24 16.32 23.33
N CYS A 113 13.31 16.18 22.54
CA CYS A 113 13.24 16.25 21.08
C CYS A 113 12.33 15.15 20.49
N LEU A 114 12.43 13.92 20.97
CA LEU A 114 11.57 12.82 20.50
C LEU A 114 10.09 13.06 20.85
N VAL A 115 9.79 13.63 22.02
CA VAL A 115 8.43 14.03 22.42
C VAL A 115 7.90 15.12 21.49
N ALA A 116 8.71 16.12 21.15
CA ALA A 116 8.31 17.17 20.20
C ALA A 116 7.99 16.60 18.81
N VAL A 117 8.82 15.68 18.30
CA VAL A 117 8.55 14.97 17.03
C VAL A 117 7.26 14.14 17.12
N ARG A 118 7.04 13.46 18.25
CA ARG A 118 5.81 12.69 18.49
C ARG A 118 4.56 13.57 18.48
N GLY A 119 4.64 14.79 19.05
CA GLY A 119 3.58 15.79 19.02
C GLY A 119 3.31 16.31 17.60
N ALA A 120 4.37 16.68 16.87
CA ALA A 120 4.26 17.17 15.49
C ALA A 120 3.67 16.14 14.53
N THR A 121 3.88 14.84 14.78
CA THR A 121 3.29 13.74 13.99
C THR A 121 1.90 13.32 14.47
N GLY A 122 1.36 13.96 15.51
CA GLY A 122 0.05 13.64 16.10
C GLY A 122 -1.13 13.85 15.15
N GLY A 123 -1.04 14.81 14.22
CA GLY A 123 -2.12 15.10 13.27
C GLY A 123 -2.52 13.90 12.39
N TYR A 124 -1.60 12.96 12.11
CA TYR A 124 -1.94 11.76 11.32
C TYR A 124 -2.91 10.83 12.05
N LEU A 125 -2.95 10.90 13.38
CA LEU A 125 -3.89 10.10 14.17
C LEU A 125 -5.32 10.60 13.97
N VAL A 126 -5.52 11.91 14.00
CA VAL A 126 -6.83 12.55 13.76
C VAL A 126 -7.30 12.26 12.33
N LEU A 127 -6.40 12.30 11.35
CA LEU A 127 -6.73 11.90 9.98
C LEU A 127 -7.07 10.42 9.83
N ALA A 128 -6.44 9.53 10.61
CA ALA A 128 -6.77 8.12 10.58
C ALA A 128 -8.16 7.84 11.18
N GLU A 129 -8.55 8.60 12.21
CA GLU A 129 -9.90 8.55 12.79
C GLU A 129 -10.97 9.05 11.82
N GLU A 130 -10.64 10.01 10.95
CA GLU A 130 -11.54 10.51 9.90
C GLU A 130 -11.82 9.47 8.79
N ILE A 131 -10.95 8.46 8.61
CA ILE A 131 -11.07 7.38 7.61
C ILE A 131 -12.01 6.27 8.13
N GLY A 132 -13.20 6.69 8.56
CA GLY A 132 -14.29 5.80 8.96
C GLY A 132 -15.35 5.67 7.87
N TRP A 133 -16.54 5.22 8.26
CA TRP A 133 -17.71 5.20 7.38
C TRP A 133 -18.13 6.61 6.90
N SER A 134 -17.80 7.65 7.67
CA SER A 134 -17.94 9.07 7.28
C SER A 134 -17.07 9.44 6.08
N PHE A 135 -15.92 8.78 5.90
CA PHE A 135 -15.10 9.01 4.71
C PHE A 135 -15.76 8.45 3.46
N VAL A 136 -16.38 7.26 3.52
CA VAL A 136 -17.07 6.62 2.38
C VAL A 136 -18.38 7.32 2.05
N ARG A 137 -19.11 7.76 3.08
CA ARG A 137 -20.38 8.46 2.96
C ARG A 137 -20.07 9.96 2.93
N SER A 138 -19.68 10.49 1.77
CA SER A 138 -19.43 11.93 1.65
C SER A 138 -20.61 12.73 2.20
N GLU A 139 -20.30 13.66 3.09
CA GLU A 139 -21.23 14.61 3.71
C GLU A 139 -21.86 15.59 2.69
N ASP A 140 -21.38 15.57 1.44
CA ASP A 140 -21.83 16.41 0.34
C ASP A 140 -23.16 15.98 -0.30
N GLY A 141 -24.13 15.47 0.49
CA GLY A 141 -25.54 15.32 0.06
C GLY A 141 -25.82 14.58 -1.27
N SER A 142 -24.82 13.97 -1.90
CA SER A 142 -24.86 13.56 -3.30
C SER A 142 -25.19 12.09 -3.49
N GLY A 143 -25.76 11.42 -2.48
CA GLY A 143 -26.47 10.13 -2.55
C GLY A 143 -25.79 8.92 -3.20
N GLU A 144 -24.64 9.06 -3.85
CA GLU A 144 -23.91 8.03 -4.56
C GLU A 144 -22.89 7.42 -3.62
N GLU A 145 -23.13 6.17 -3.23
CA GLU A 145 -22.22 5.38 -2.43
C GLU A 145 -20.89 5.16 -3.19
N ASP A 146 -19.77 5.51 -2.56
CA ASP A 146 -18.45 5.22 -3.12
C ASP A 146 -18.27 3.70 -3.29
N LEU A 147 -17.71 3.28 -4.43
CA LEU A 147 -17.44 1.88 -4.74
C LEU A 147 -16.15 1.42 -4.04
N MET A 148 -16.24 0.34 -3.29
CA MET A 148 -15.07 -0.31 -2.68
C MET A 148 -14.65 -1.53 -3.50
N ILE A 149 -13.39 -1.54 -3.92
CA ILE A 149 -12.76 -2.65 -4.65
C ILE A 149 -11.67 -3.21 -3.75
N GLY A 150 -11.57 -4.53 -3.64
CA GLY A 150 -10.61 -5.19 -2.78
C GLY A 150 -9.96 -6.35 -3.50
N SER A 151 -8.69 -6.55 -3.19
CA SER A 151 -7.89 -7.63 -3.75
C SER A 151 -7.59 -8.65 -2.65
N TRP A 152 -7.93 -9.90 -2.93
CA TRP A 152 -7.85 -11.03 -2.00
C TRP A 152 -6.75 -11.97 -2.42
N PHE A 153 -6.02 -12.49 -1.46
CA PHE A 153 -5.08 -13.59 -1.66
C PHE A 153 -5.50 -14.74 -0.75
N GLY A 154 -6.20 -15.72 -1.32
CA GLY A 154 -6.94 -16.71 -0.54
C GLY A 154 -8.07 -16.04 0.25
N GLU A 155 -8.04 -16.16 1.57
CA GLU A 155 -9.04 -15.56 2.47
C GLU A 155 -8.60 -14.20 3.05
N GLU A 156 -7.37 -13.76 2.78
CA GLU A 156 -6.83 -12.51 3.31
C GLU A 156 -7.09 -11.35 2.34
N LEU A 157 -7.73 -10.28 2.82
CA LEU A 157 -7.84 -9.03 2.06
C LEU A 157 -6.49 -8.29 2.09
N ILE A 158 -5.83 -8.17 0.94
CA ILE A 158 -4.46 -7.67 0.84
C ILE A 158 -4.34 -6.27 0.24
N GLY A 159 -5.37 -5.79 -0.45
CA GLY A 159 -5.42 -4.44 -0.99
C GLY A 159 -6.85 -3.92 -1.05
N ALA A 160 -7.00 -2.61 -0.96
CA ALA A 160 -8.28 -1.93 -0.96
C ALA A 160 -8.20 -0.62 -1.75
N LEU A 161 -9.27 -0.31 -2.48
CA LEU A 161 -9.43 0.91 -3.27
C LEU A 161 -10.85 1.45 -3.10
N VAL A 162 -10.98 2.75 -2.93
CA VAL A 162 -12.27 3.48 -2.88
C VAL A 162 -12.36 4.35 -4.12
N LEU A 163 -13.38 4.10 -4.94
CA LEU A 163 -13.65 4.76 -6.21
C LEU A 163 -14.97 5.50 -6.15
N ARG A 164 -14.94 6.79 -6.42
CA ARG A 164 -16.13 7.60 -6.70
C ARG A 164 -16.34 7.69 -8.20
N VAL A 165 -17.59 7.59 -8.65
CA VAL A 165 -17.94 7.63 -10.07
C VAL A 165 -18.80 8.85 -10.31
N GLU A 166 -18.22 9.93 -10.84
CA GLU A 166 -18.92 11.19 -11.07
C GLU A 166 -19.43 11.26 -12.51
N ARG A 167 -20.75 11.27 -12.71
CA ARG A 167 -21.34 11.51 -14.04
C ARG A 167 -21.28 13.00 -14.37
N ASN A 168 -20.73 13.32 -15.53
CA ASN A 168 -20.65 14.70 -16.01
C ASN A 168 -22.06 15.20 -16.37
N GLY A 169 -22.79 15.71 -15.37
CA GLY A 169 -24.18 16.15 -15.49
C GLY A 169 -24.94 16.25 -14.16
N ASN A 170 -24.47 15.64 -13.07
CA ASN A 170 -25.13 15.75 -11.77
C ASN A 170 -24.08 15.73 -10.64
N GLY A 171 -23.74 16.90 -10.09
CA GLY A 171 -22.80 17.03 -8.97
C GLY A 171 -22.05 18.36 -8.99
N GLY A 172 -22.73 19.43 -8.61
CA GLY A 172 -22.07 20.69 -8.26
C GLY A 172 -21.44 20.59 -6.87
N GLY A 173 -20.22 21.12 -6.72
CA GLY A 173 -19.51 21.33 -5.45
C GLY A 173 -18.51 20.21 -5.13
N GLY A 174 -17.23 20.44 -4.84
CA GLY A 174 -16.51 21.67 -4.58
C GLY A 174 -15.02 21.51 -4.90
N GLY A 175 -14.47 22.54 -5.51
CA GLY A 175 -13.07 22.63 -5.90
C GLY A 175 -12.80 24.00 -6.50
N ALA A 176 -13.28 25.05 -5.83
CA ALA A 176 -12.86 26.39 -6.11
C ALA A 176 -11.36 26.48 -5.79
N ASN A 177 -10.55 26.43 -6.85
CA ASN A 177 -9.23 27.05 -7.04
C ASN A 177 -8.23 26.06 -7.66
N GLY A 178 -8.09 26.12 -8.99
CA GLY A 178 -7.21 25.20 -9.72
C GLY A 178 -7.20 25.44 -11.22
N LYS A 179 -6.97 26.70 -11.63
CA LYS A 179 -6.83 27.11 -13.03
C LYS A 179 -5.58 26.47 -13.66
N ARG A 180 -5.67 25.19 -14.08
CA ARG A 180 -4.75 24.58 -15.07
C ARG A 180 -5.55 23.71 -16.02
N LYS A 181 -6.01 24.35 -17.08
CA LYS A 181 -6.60 23.76 -18.28
C LYS A 181 -5.54 22.87 -18.96
N GLY A 182 -5.47 21.61 -18.56
CA GLY A 182 -4.78 20.55 -19.29
C GLY A 182 -5.58 20.18 -20.53
N LYS A 183 -4.98 20.38 -21.69
CA LYS A 183 -5.55 20.20 -23.02
C LYS A 183 -5.72 18.70 -23.32
N GLY A 184 -6.93 18.18 -23.12
CA GLY A 184 -7.28 16.78 -23.40
C GLY A 184 -8.74 16.47 -23.05
N GLY A 185 -9.66 17.30 -23.55
CA GLY A 185 -11.10 17.14 -23.29
C GLY A 185 -11.68 15.90 -23.97
N GLY A 186 -11.91 14.85 -23.17
CA GLY A 186 -12.91 13.83 -23.48
C GLY A 186 -14.29 14.38 -23.20
N LYS A 187 -14.91 15.02 -24.20
CA LYS A 187 -16.33 15.37 -24.17
C LYS A 187 -17.14 14.07 -24.09
N ASN A 188 -18.02 13.97 -23.09
CA ASN A 188 -19.06 12.94 -22.90
C ASN A 188 -18.68 11.62 -22.20
N GLY A 189 -17.67 11.61 -21.32
CA GLY A 189 -17.52 10.54 -20.31
C GLY A 189 -17.53 11.16 -18.92
N GLY A 190 -18.16 10.52 -17.94
CA GLY A 190 -17.95 10.93 -16.53
C GLY A 190 -16.49 10.72 -16.08
N ASN A 191 -16.19 11.04 -14.83
CA ASN A 191 -14.88 10.81 -14.23
C ASN A 191 -14.94 9.81 -13.06
N GLY A 192 -14.03 8.86 -13.04
CA GLY A 192 -13.75 8.01 -11.88
C GLY A 192 -12.68 8.67 -11.00
N VAL A 193 -12.99 8.94 -9.74
CA VAL A 193 -12.10 9.59 -8.78
C VAL A 193 -11.71 8.58 -7.69
N VAL A 194 -10.43 8.21 -7.65
CA VAL A 194 -9.88 7.30 -6.64
C VAL A 194 -9.58 8.10 -5.36
N ARG A 195 -10.36 7.85 -4.30
CA ARG A 195 -10.25 8.53 -2.99
C ARG A 195 -9.31 7.83 -2.01
N ALA A 196 -9.13 6.52 -2.15
CA ALA A 196 -8.17 5.76 -1.38
C ALA A 196 -7.64 4.59 -2.21
N TRP A 197 -6.36 4.29 -2.06
CA TRP A 197 -5.72 3.12 -2.67
C TRP A 197 -4.57 2.67 -1.79
N THR A 198 -4.58 1.40 -1.42
CA THR A 198 -3.58 0.84 -0.53
C THR A 198 -3.42 -0.67 -0.73
N VAL A 199 -2.22 -1.14 -0.43
CA VAL A 199 -1.83 -2.55 -0.45
C VAL A 199 -1.01 -2.82 0.81
N ARG A 200 -1.23 -3.98 1.45
CA ARG A 200 -0.43 -4.44 2.58
C ARG A 200 1.05 -4.47 2.21
N ASN A 201 1.91 -4.06 3.14
CA ASN A 201 3.35 -3.91 2.87
C ASN A 201 4.01 -5.19 2.33
N LYS A 202 3.60 -6.38 2.82
CA LYS A 202 4.12 -7.69 2.38
C LYS A 202 3.80 -8.06 0.93
N TYR A 203 2.83 -7.39 0.31
CA TYR A 203 2.43 -7.62 -1.09
C TYR A 203 2.70 -6.43 -2.01
N ARG A 204 3.35 -5.37 -1.50
CA ARG A 204 3.81 -4.26 -2.35
C ARG A 204 4.92 -4.75 -3.29
N GLY A 205 4.96 -4.21 -4.50
CA GLY A 205 5.91 -4.62 -5.54
C GLY A 205 5.55 -5.91 -6.29
N LYS A 206 4.44 -6.58 -5.94
CA LYS A 206 3.97 -7.80 -6.60
C LYS A 206 2.88 -7.56 -7.67
N GLY A 207 2.67 -6.32 -8.10
CA GLY A 207 1.65 -5.97 -9.11
C GLY A 207 0.21 -5.82 -8.59
N VAL A 208 -0.11 -6.25 -7.37
CA VAL A 208 -1.45 -6.15 -6.74
C VAL A 208 -2.05 -4.75 -6.83
N GLY A 209 -1.23 -3.72 -6.61
CA GLY A 209 -1.68 -2.34 -6.68
C GLY A 209 -2.07 -1.90 -8.09
N THR A 210 -1.37 -2.40 -9.11
CA THR A 210 -1.65 -2.11 -10.52
C THR A 210 -2.95 -2.78 -10.96
N GLU A 211 -3.16 -4.05 -10.57
CA GLU A 211 -4.39 -4.78 -10.86
C GLU A 211 -5.63 -4.11 -10.26
N LEU A 212 -5.52 -3.60 -9.02
CA LEU A 212 -6.59 -2.80 -8.40
C LEU A 212 -6.94 -1.55 -9.20
N LEU A 213 -5.94 -0.88 -9.79
CA LEU A 213 -6.17 0.30 -10.63
C LEU A 213 -6.77 -0.09 -11.99
N GLU A 214 -6.35 -1.21 -12.57
CA GLU A 214 -6.92 -1.75 -13.81
C GLU A 214 -8.40 -2.07 -13.64
N GLU A 215 -8.75 -2.73 -12.53
CA GLU A 215 -10.14 -3.04 -12.17
C GLU A 215 -10.97 -1.76 -11.95
N ALA A 216 -10.40 -0.76 -11.27
CA ALA A 216 -11.06 0.53 -11.08
C ALA A 216 -11.33 1.24 -12.42
N VAL A 217 -10.37 1.19 -13.35
CA VAL A 217 -10.54 1.76 -14.71
C VAL A 217 -11.60 1.00 -15.49
N ARG A 218 -11.64 -0.33 -15.39
CA ARG A 218 -12.67 -1.17 -16.01
C ARG A 218 -14.07 -0.78 -15.52
N ILE A 219 -14.28 -0.80 -14.20
CA ILE A 219 -15.57 -0.45 -13.58
C ILE A 219 -16.00 0.98 -13.93
N THR A 220 -15.06 1.93 -13.97
CA THR A 220 -15.35 3.32 -14.35
C THR A 220 -15.87 3.38 -15.78
N ARG A 221 -15.20 2.70 -16.72
CA ARG A 221 -15.58 2.71 -18.15
C ARG A 221 -16.89 1.96 -18.40
N ASP A 222 -17.13 0.88 -17.67
CA ASP A 222 -18.38 0.14 -17.74
C ASP A 222 -19.57 1.02 -17.30
N LYS A 223 -19.38 1.88 -16.29
CA LYS A 223 -20.45 2.73 -15.74
C LYS A 223 -20.63 4.09 -16.42
N LEU A 224 -19.55 4.69 -16.94
CA LEU A 224 -19.50 6.06 -17.45
C LEU A 224 -19.20 6.17 -18.95
N GLY A 225 -18.99 5.03 -19.60
CA GLY A 225 -18.63 4.96 -21.00
C GLY A 225 -17.13 4.95 -21.23
N ASN A 226 -16.77 4.55 -22.45
CA ASN A 226 -15.42 4.18 -22.81
C ASN A 226 -14.42 5.36 -22.91
N SER A 227 -14.93 6.60 -22.81
CA SER A 227 -14.22 7.87 -22.79
C SER A 227 -14.06 8.46 -21.38
N ALA A 228 -14.52 7.75 -20.34
CA ALA A 228 -14.44 8.20 -18.96
C ALA A 228 -12.98 8.32 -18.49
N GLY A 229 -12.65 9.46 -17.89
CA GLY A 229 -11.35 9.69 -17.27
C GLY A 229 -11.28 9.02 -15.90
N VAL A 230 -10.08 8.58 -15.49
CA VAL A 230 -9.83 8.06 -14.13
C VAL A 230 -8.65 8.81 -13.53
N GLY A 231 -8.85 9.38 -12.35
CA GLY A 231 -7.86 10.20 -11.66
C GLY A 231 -7.87 9.95 -10.15
N PHE A 232 -6.81 10.38 -9.46
CA PHE A 232 -6.82 10.46 -8.00
C PHE A 232 -7.58 11.72 -7.54
N ALA A 233 -8.30 11.62 -6.42
CA ALA A 233 -8.88 12.79 -5.78
C ALA A 233 -7.78 13.78 -5.37
N ALA A 234 -8.07 15.09 -5.44
CA ALA A 234 -7.14 16.12 -4.97
C ALA A 234 -6.77 15.92 -3.48
N GLU A 235 -7.72 15.49 -2.67
CA GLU A 235 -7.54 15.10 -1.28
C GLU A 235 -7.90 13.61 -1.11
N HIS A 236 -6.93 12.73 -1.39
CA HIS A 236 -7.09 11.28 -1.17
C HIS A 236 -6.50 10.85 0.19
N ALA A 237 -6.93 9.71 0.75
CA ALA A 237 -6.56 9.26 2.10
C ALA A 237 -5.03 9.29 2.36
N ASN A 238 -4.24 8.99 1.33
CA ASN A 238 -2.77 9.01 1.39
C ASN A 238 -2.08 10.33 0.96
N SER A 239 -2.82 11.37 0.54
CA SER A 239 -2.27 12.65 0.02
C SER A 239 -2.13 13.71 1.11
N LYS A 240 -2.89 13.65 2.20
CA LYS A 240 -2.86 14.66 3.27
C LYS A 240 -1.45 14.75 3.91
N MET A 241 -0.71 15.81 3.58
CA MET A 241 0.63 16.08 4.10
C MET A 241 0.56 17.10 5.24
N ILE A 242 0.56 16.62 6.49
CA ILE A 242 0.48 17.48 7.67
C ILE A 242 1.83 18.13 7.99
N LEU A 243 2.95 17.51 7.56
CA LEU A 243 4.27 18.06 7.83
C LEU A 243 4.55 19.29 6.98
N PRO A 244 5.42 20.19 7.45
CA PRO A 244 6.00 21.24 6.63
C PRO A 244 6.65 20.66 5.36
N GLY A 245 6.54 21.40 4.24
CA GLY A 245 6.95 20.94 2.91
C GLY A 245 8.39 20.40 2.80
N ILE A 246 9.27 20.82 3.71
CA ILE A 246 10.67 20.40 3.83
C ILE A 246 10.79 18.89 4.13
N PHE A 247 9.86 18.33 4.92
CA PHE A 247 9.86 16.91 5.29
C PHE A 247 9.00 16.03 4.34
N ASN A 248 8.30 16.65 3.40
CA ASN A 248 7.33 15.97 2.51
C ASN A 248 7.95 15.33 1.27
N GLY A 249 9.26 15.47 1.05
CA GLY A 249 9.92 14.96 -0.18
C GLY A 249 9.65 13.48 -0.46
N GLY A 250 9.68 12.63 0.58
CA GLY A 250 9.38 11.20 0.46
C GLY A 250 7.90 10.89 0.18
N PHE A 251 6.99 11.75 0.62
CA PHE A 251 5.55 11.62 0.34
C PHE A 251 5.24 12.05 -1.09
N LYS A 252 5.76 13.20 -1.54
CA LYS A 252 5.64 13.69 -2.92
C LYS A 252 6.18 12.69 -3.95
N ARG A 253 7.30 12.02 -3.65
CA ARG A 253 7.85 10.99 -4.54
C ARG A 253 6.91 9.78 -4.68
N ARG A 254 6.27 9.35 -3.58
CA ARG A 254 5.31 8.24 -3.57
C ARG A 254 4.01 8.62 -4.29
N GLU A 255 3.52 9.82 -4.07
CA GLU A 255 2.36 10.37 -4.80
C GLU A 255 2.64 10.48 -6.30
N GLY A 256 3.80 11.01 -6.69
CA GLY A 256 4.20 11.04 -8.10
C GLY A 256 4.37 9.65 -8.71
N MET A 257 4.78 8.65 -7.93
CA MET A 257 4.83 7.26 -8.39
C MET A 257 3.42 6.68 -8.57
N ALA A 258 2.52 6.92 -7.63
CA ALA A 258 1.11 6.53 -7.74
C ALA A 258 0.46 7.14 -8.99
N GLY A 259 0.65 8.44 -9.22
CA GLY A 259 0.16 9.14 -10.40
C GLY A 259 0.70 8.55 -11.72
N ARG A 260 1.99 8.21 -11.77
CA ARG A 260 2.59 7.53 -12.92
C ARG A 260 2.02 6.12 -13.14
N MET A 261 1.74 5.37 -12.09
CA MET A 261 1.13 4.04 -12.19
C MET A 261 -0.28 4.12 -12.76
N LEU A 262 -1.11 5.04 -12.26
CA LEU A 262 -2.46 5.25 -12.79
C LEU A 262 -2.41 5.72 -14.25
N ALA A 263 -1.53 6.66 -14.58
CA ALA A 263 -1.36 7.12 -15.96
C ALA A 263 -0.98 5.95 -16.89
N GLY A 264 -0.02 5.11 -16.49
CA GLY A 264 0.39 3.93 -17.24
C GLY A 264 -0.75 2.92 -17.45
N VAL A 265 -1.60 2.70 -16.43
CA VAL A 265 -2.77 1.82 -16.54
C VAL A 265 -3.82 2.39 -17.49
N VAL A 266 -4.11 3.70 -17.39
CA VAL A 266 -5.06 4.37 -18.28
C VAL A 266 -4.57 4.36 -19.73
N ASP A 267 -3.27 4.58 -19.95
CA ASP A 267 -2.63 4.55 -21.26
C ASP A 267 -2.66 3.13 -21.86
N ASN A 268 -2.34 2.09 -21.08
CA ASN A 268 -2.43 0.70 -21.53
C ASN A 268 -3.87 0.32 -21.92
N ALA A 269 -4.84 0.73 -21.11
CA ALA A 269 -6.25 0.53 -21.38
C ALA A 269 -6.75 1.33 -22.61
N ASN A 270 -6.03 2.35 -23.06
CA ASN A 270 -6.29 3.07 -24.32
C ASN A 270 -5.55 2.44 -25.52
N GLY A 271 -4.30 1.98 -25.31
CA GLY A 271 -3.44 1.40 -26.36
C GLY A 271 -3.89 0.03 -26.85
N THR A 272 -4.43 -0.82 -25.96
CA THR A 272 -5.08 -2.09 -26.32
C THR A 272 -6.20 -1.94 -27.35
N LYS A 273 -6.81 -0.75 -27.45
CA LYS A 273 -7.86 -0.45 -28.44
C LYS A 273 -7.33 -0.09 -29.82
N LYS A 274 -6.08 0.37 -29.96
CA LYS A 274 -5.54 0.79 -31.28
C LYS A 274 -5.07 -0.40 -32.13
N LYS A 275 -4.98 -1.59 -31.54
CA LYS A 275 -4.43 -2.81 -32.15
C LYS A 275 -5.49 -3.86 -32.52
N ARG A 276 -6.77 -3.55 -32.34
CA ARG A 276 -7.92 -4.41 -32.65
C ARG A 276 -8.81 -3.71 -33.66
#